data_AF-A0A6M4P6H4-F1
#
_entry.id   AF-A0A6M4P6H4-F1
#
_cell.length_a   1.000
_cell.length_b   1.000
_cell.length_c   1.000
_cell.angle_alpha   90.00
_cell.angle_beta   90.00
_cell.angle_gamma   90.00
#
_symmetry.space_group_name_H-M   'P 1'
#
loop_
_entity.id
_entity.type
_entity.pdbx_description
1 polymer ?
#
loop_
_entity_poly.entity_id
_entity_poly.type
_entity_poly.pdbx_seq_one_letter_code
_entity_poly.pdbx_strand_id
1 'polypeptide(L)'
;MIPASLGNRAKESLVVDFINQTNLDTTPDKSSIIDAFFSYAKVEQQREVKDMIAAENLNEAPAKRYIAASLEREYASENGTELNAILPKLSPLNLQYLTKKQSVLQKIAAFVEKFKGVGGRV
;
A
#
# COMPACT_ATOMS: atom_id res chain seq x y z
N MET A 1 24.99 1.06 12.47
CA MET A 1 23.67 0.53 12.86
C MET A 1 22.96 0.16 11.58
N ILE A 2 22.89 -1.15 11.25
CA ILE A 2 22.14 -1.62 10.09
C ILE A 2 20.66 -1.41 10.44
N PRO A 3 19.87 -0.61 9.70
CA PRO A 3 18.46 -0.49 10.01
C PRO A 3 17.83 -1.85 9.75
N ALA A 4 17.44 -2.57 10.81
CA ALA A 4 16.56 -3.72 10.71
C ALA A 4 15.32 -3.26 9.95
N SER A 5 15.25 -3.72 8.70
CA SER A 5 14.55 -3.10 7.58
C SER A 5 13.12 -2.71 7.93
N LEU A 6 12.76 -1.44 7.73
CA LEU A 6 11.38 -0.95 7.86
C LEU A 6 10.40 -1.83 7.07
N GLY A 7 10.85 -2.40 5.95
CA GLY A 7 10.04 -3.29 5.13
C GLY A 7 9.67 -4.62 5.78
N ASN A 8 10.54 -5.21 6.60
CA ASN A 8 10.18 -6.42 7.33
C ASN A 8 9.13 -6.14 8.41
N ARG A 9 9.17 -4.96 9.05
CA ARG A 9 8.21 -4.58 10.10
C ARG A 9 6.79 -4.36 9.57
N ALA A 10 6.64 -3.76 8.39
CA ALA A 10 5.32 -3.51 7.81
C ALA A 10 4.60 -4.82 7.44
N LYS A 11 5.34 -5.78 6.88
CA LYS A 11 4.83 -7.13 6.60
C LYS A 11 4.58 -7.94 7.88
N GLU A 12 5.43 -7.79 8.89
CA GLU A 12 5.24 -8.40 10.21
C GLU A 12 3.92 -7.94 10.84
N SER A 13 3.58 -6.65 10.79
CA SER A 13 2.27 -6.15 11.26
C SER A 13 1.11 -6.82 10.52
N LEU A 14 1.17 -6.95 9.19
CA LEU A 14 0.11 -7.59 8.41
C LEU A 14 -0.10 -9.06 8.81
N VAL A 15 0.98 -9.78 9.12
CA VAL A 15 0.92 -11.17 9.60
C VAL A 15 0.37 -11.24 11.02
N VAL A 16 0.79 -10.35 11.92
CA VAL A 16 0.26 -10.29 13.29
C VAL A 16 -1.25 -9.97 13.27
N ASP A 17 -1.68 -9.02 12.46
CA ASP A 17 -3.10 -8.67 12.31
C ASP A 17 -3.91 -9.86 11.76
N PHE A 18 -3.36 -10.60 10.80
CA PHE A 18 -3.97 -11.84 10.29
C PHE A 18 -4.16 -12.88 11.40
N ILE A 19 -3.12 -13.13 12.21
CA ILE A 19 -3.17 -14.10 13.31
C ILE A 19 -4.23 -13.70 14.34
N ASN A 20 -4.33 -12.41 14.66
CA ASN A 20 -5.28 -11.91 15.66
C ASN A 20 -6.74 -11.93 15.16
N GLN A 21 -6.96 -11.75 13.86
CA GLN A 21 -8.31 -11.67 13.27
C GLN A 21 -8.82 -13.02 12.73
N THR A 22 -7.93 -14.01 12.57
CA THR A 22 -8.27 -15.31 12.00
C THR A 22 -8.21 -16.39 13.06
N ASN A 23 -9.28 -17.16 13.20
CA ASN A 23 -9.27 -18.32 14.10
C ASN A 23 -8.51 -19.49 13.46
N LEU A 24 -7.18 -19.51 13.66
CA LEU A 24 -6.27 -20.47 13.05
C LEU A 24 -6.52 -21.92 13.50
N ASP A 25 -7.16 -22.12 14.66
CA ASP A 25 -7.48 -23.46 15.21
C ASP A 25 -8.43 -24.27 14.32
N THR A 26 -9.13 -23.60 13.40
CA THR A 26 -10.07 -24.23 12.45
C THR A 26 -9.43 -24.55 11.10
N THR A 27 -8.14 -24.26 10.91
CA THR A 27 -7.47 -24.36 9.60
C THR A 27 -6.81 -25.73 9.43
N PRO A 28 -7.20 -26.53 8.44
CA PRO A 28 -6.88 -27.97 8.40
C PRO A 28 -5.42 -28.29 8.05
N ASP A 29 -4.71 -27.41 7.33
CA ASP A 29 -3.33 -27.61 6.92
C ASP A 29 -2.59 -26.29 6.62
N LYS A 30 -1.27 -26.38 6.44
CA LYS A 30 -0.40 -25.22 6.13
C LYS A 30 -0.77 -24.51 4.82
N SER A 31 -1.26 -25.22 3.81
CA SER A 31 -1.62 -24.62 2.52
C SER A 31 -2.83 -23.71 2.70
N SER A 32 -3.81 -24.17 3.47
CA SER A 32 -5.03 -23.45 3.79
C SER A 32 -4.75 -22.16 4.58
N ILE A 33 -3.73 -22.16 5.45
CA ILE A 33 -3.28 -20.94 6.17
C ILE A 33 -2.68 -19.93 5.18
N ILE A 34 -1.89 -20.38 4.21
CA ILE A 34 -1.28 -19.52 3.19
C ILE A 34 -2.36 -18.88 2.32
N ASP A 35 -3.34 -19.66 1.84
CA ASP A 35 -4.45 -19.16 1.03
C ASP A 35 -5.35 -18.19 1.82
N ALA A 36 -5.60 -18.47 3.10
CA ALA A 36 -6.32 -17.58 4.00
C ALA A 36 -5.57 -16.25 4.20
N PHE A 37 -4.25 -16.30 4.39
CA PHE A 37 -3.41 -15.10 4.51
C PHE A 37 -3.46 -14.25 3.25
N PHE A 38 -3.29 -14.84 2.06
CA PHE A 38 -3.36 -14.07 0.81
C PHE A 38 -4.76 -13.49 0.56
N SER A 39 -5.81 -14.21 0.95
CA SER A 39 -7.19 -13.71 0.84
C SER A 39 -7.42 -12.52 1.76
N TYR A 40 -6.98 -12.63 3.02
CA TYR A 40 -6.99 -11.53 3.99
C TYR A 40 -6.18 -10.33 3.49
N ALA A 41 -4.95 -10.55 3.05
CA ALA A 41 -4.05 -9.50 2.59
C ALA A 41 -4.61 -8.73 1.39
N LYS A 42 -5.35 -9.39 0.48
CA LYS A 42 -6.03 -8.71 -0.65
C LYS A 42 -7.17 -7.80 -0.19
N VAL A 43 -7.96 -8.24 0.78
CA VAL A 43 -9.03 -7.41 1.37
C VAL A 43 -8.44 -6.18 2.06
N GLU A 44 -7.39 -6.38 2.86
CA GLU A 44 -6.67 -5.32 3.53
C GLU A 44 -6.00 -4.34 2.56
N GLN A 45 -5.40 -4.86 1.48
CA GLN A 45 -4.81 -4.05 0.42
C GLN A 45 -5.86 -3.10 -0.19
N GLN A 46 -7.04 -3.60 -0.53
CA GLN A 46 -8.11 -2.79 -1.11
C GLN A 46 -8.66 -1.76 -0.12
N ARG A 47 -8.79 -2.12 1.16
CA ARG A 47 -9.22 -1.23 2.23
C ARG A 47 -8.24 -0.06 2.40
N GLU A 48 -6.96 -0.35 2.54
CA GLU A 48 -5.94 0.68 2.75
C GLU A 48 -5.78 1.61 1.55
N VAL A 49 -5.94 1.11 0.31
CA VAL A 49 -5.99 1.98 -0.88
C VAL A 49 -7.15 2.96 -0.80
N LYS A 50 -8.35 2.47 -0.45
CA LYS A 50 -9.54 3.31 -0.33
C LYS A 50 -9.36 4.38 0.76
N ASP A 51 -8.84 3.98 1.92
CA ASP A 51 -8.61 4.87 3.05
C ASP A 51 -7.54 5.93 2.71
N MET A 52 -6.47 5.54 2.03
CA MET A 52 -5.42 6.46 1.57
C MET A 52 -5.97 7.48 0.57
N ILE A 53 -6.74 7.05 -0.41
CA ILE A 53 -7.37 7.93 -1.41
C ILE A 53 -8.29 8.95 -0.72
N ALA A 54 -9.10 8.51 0.24
CA ALA A 54 -10.00 9.37 0.98
C ALA A 54 -9.24 10.35 1.89
N ALA A 55 -8.29 9.87 2.68
CA ALA A 55 -7.54 10.68 3.65
C ALA A 55 -6.69 11.76 2.97
N GLU A 56 -6.10 11.45 1.82
CA GLU A 56 -5.25 12.38 1.07
C GLU A 56 -6.02 13.18 0.01
N ASN A 57 -7.32 12.90 -0.18
CA ASN A 57 -8.14 13.49 -1.23
C ASN A 57 -7.47 13.34 -2.62
N LEU A 58 -7.06 12.11 -2.95
CA LEU A 58 -6.39 11.80 -4.21
C LEU A 58 -7.42 11.63 -5.34
N ASN A 59 -6.96 11.84 -6.57
CA ASN A 59 -7.76 11.52 -7.76
C ASN A 59 -7.86 9.99 -7.87
N GLU A 60 -9.05 9.44 -7.58
CA GLU A 60 -9.23 7.99 -7.38
C GLU A 60 -8.72 7.11 -8.53
N ALA A 61 -9.16 7.37 -9.77
CA ALA A 61 -8.77 6.54 -10.91
C ALA A 61 -7.25 6.62 -11.23
N PRO A 62 -6.62 7.81 -11.29
CA PRO A 62 -5.16 7.92 -11.37
C PRO A 62 -4.44 7.24 -10.19
N ALA A 63 -4.93 7.40 -8.97
CA ALA A 63 -4.33 6.84 -7.76
C ALA A 63 -4.29 5.31 -7.81
N LYS A 64 -5.42 4.66 -8.12
CA LYS A 64 -5.49 3.20 -8.29
C LYS A 64 -4.50 2.70 -9.34
N ARG A 65 -4.41 3.37 -10.50
CA ARG A 65 -3.45 3.00 -11.57
C ARG A 65 -2.01 3.13 -11.13
N TYR A 66 -1.66 4.23 -10.46
CA TYR A 66 -0.31 4.47 -9.97
C TYR A 66 0.09 3.46 -8.88
N ILE A 67 -0.81 3.17 -7.94
CA ILE A 67 -0.57 2.18 -6.89
C ILE A 67 -0.42 0.78 -7.49
N ALA A 68 -1.26 0.39 -8.45
CA ALA A 68 -1.14 -0.90 -9.15
C ALA A 68 0.24 -1.03 -9.83
N ALA A 69 0.63 -0.02 -10.61
CA ALA A 69 1.93 -0.02 -11.29
C ALA A 69 3.11 -0.04 -10.29
N SER A 70 2.96 0.62 -9.14
CA SER A 70 3.99 0.64 -8.09
C SER A 70 4.10 -0.70 -7.37
N LEU A 71 2.99 -1.42 -7.15
CA LEU A 71 2.99 -2.77 -6.62
C LEU A 71 3.63 -3.77 -7.59
N GLU A 72 3.33 -3.66 -8.89
CA GLU A 72 3.94 -4.50 -9.94
C GLU A 72 5.46 -4.28 -10.04
N ARG A 73 5.92 -3.04 -9.87
CA ARG A 73 7.35 -2.68 -9.87
C ARG A 73 8.02 -2.91 -8.53
N GLU A 74 7.26 -3.18 -7.47
CA GLU A 74 7.69 -3.27 -6.07
C GLU A 74 8.32 -1.99 -5.47
N TYR A 75 8.15 -0.83 -6.11
CA TYR A 75 8.54 0.48 -5.58
C TYR A 75 7.64 1.61 -6.11
N ALA A 76 7.51 2.67 -5.33
CA ALA A 76 6.82 3.90 -5.74
C ALA A 76 7.80 4.85 -6.45
N SER A 77 7.49 5.23 -7.69
CA SER A 77 8.35 6.11 -8.50
C SER A 77 7.90 7.56 -8.42
N GLU A 78 8.81 8.48 -8.09
CA GLU A 78 8.57 9.93 -8.27
C GLU A 78 8.67 10.37 -9.73
N ASN A 79 9.21 9.51 -10.60
CA ASN A 79 9.54 9.87 -11.97
C ASN A 79 8.28 9.91 -12.85
N GLY A 80 8.17 10.94 -13.68
CA GLY A 80 7.08 11.13 -14.63
C GLY A 80 5.92 11.98 -14.10
N THR A 81 4.82 11.99 -14.85
CA THR A 81 3.62 12.79 -14.54
C THR A 81 2.59 12.02 -13.71
N GLU A 82 2.81 10.72 -13.49
CA GLU A 82 1.85 9.83 -12.81
C GLU A 82 1.58 10.29 -11.37
N LEU A 83 2.62 10.54 -10.58
CA LEU A 83 2.47 11.02 -9.20
C LEU A 83 1.82 12.42 -9.13
N ASN A 84 2.02 13.28 -10.12
CA ASN A 84 1.33 14.56 -10.16
C ASN A 84 -0.16 14.38 -10.50
N ALA A 85 -0.50 13.37 -11.32
CA ALA A 85 -1.87 13.10 -11.74
C ALA A 85 -2.75 12.52 -10.61
N ILE A 86 -2.16 11.95 -9.56
CA ILE A 86 -2.92 11.45 -8.40
C ILE A 86 -3.24 12.54 -7.37
N LEU A 87 -2.51 13.66 -7.39
CA LEU A 87 -2.68 14.74 -6.43
C LEU A 87 -3.91 15.60 -6.77
N PRO A 88 -4.62 16.13 -5.76
CA PRO A 88 -5.71 17.07 -6.01
C PRO A 88 -5.19 18.32 -6.73
N LYS A 89 -6.07 18.97 -7.49
CA LYS A 89 -5.73 20.21 -8.20
C LYS A 89 -5.34 21.29 -7.20
N LEU A 90 -4.04 21.50 -7.08
CA LEU A 90 -3.40 22.57 -6.32
C LEU A 90 -2.39 23.24 -7.26
N SER A 91 -2.10 24.52 -7.01
CA SER A 91 -1.06 25.21 -7.79
C SER A 91 0.30 24.53 -7.58
N PRO A 92 1.01 24.09 -8.63
CA PRO A 92 2.34 23.49 -8.51
C PRO A 92 3.39 24.42 -7.89
N LEU A 93 3.12 25.74 -7.89
CA LEU A 93 3.99 26.77 -7.31
C LEU A 93 3.72 27.01 -5.81
N ASN A 94 2.77 26.29 -5.21
CA ASN A 94 2.49 26.38 -3.78
C ASN A 94 3.44 25.46 -3.00
N LEU A 95 4.13 25.96 -1.98
CA LEU A 95 5.00 25.15 -1.11
C LEU A 95 4.27 23.95 -0.49
N GLN A 96 2.98 24.10 -0.18
CA GLN A 96 2.14 23.02 0.34
C GLN A 96 1.96 21.87 -0.66
N TYR A 97 2.05 22.15 -1.97
CA TYR A 97 1.98 21.13 -3.01
C TYR A 97 3.17 20.18 -2.96
N LEU A 98 4.39 20.72 -2.79
CA LEU A 98 5.61 19.92 -2.71
C LEU A 98 5.62 19.04 -1.45
N THR A 99 5.22 19.61 -0.31
CA THR A 99 5.10 18.85 0.94
C THR A 99 4.07 17.72 0.83
N LYS A 100 2.90 18.01 0.23
CA LYS A 100 1.86 17.00 0.04
C LYS A 100 2.31 15.89 -0.92
N LYS A 101 2.97 16.25 -2.02
CA LYS A 101 3.55 15.30 -2.97
C LYS A 101 4.52 14.34 -2.28
N GLN A 102 5.45 14.86 -1.47
CA GLN A 102 6.42 14.04 -0.75
C GLN A 102 5.74 13.12 0.27
N SER A 103 4.78 13.64 1.04
CA SER A 103 4.02 12.88 2.02
C SER A 103 3.24 11.73 1.38
N VAL A 104 2.52 12.02 0.29
CA VAL A 104 1.74 11.02 -0.45
C VAL A 104 2.66 9.93 -1.00
N LEU A 105 3.79 10.29 -1.61
CA LEU A 105 4.75 9.30 -2.07
C LEU A 105 5.26 8.41 -0.92
N GLN A 106 5.66 8.99 0.21
CA GLN A 106 6.18 8.21 1.34
C GLN A 106 5.13 7.21 1.84
N LYS A 107 3.86 7.62 1.90
CA LYS A 107 2.74 6.72 2.25
C LYS A 107 2.57 5.60 1.24
N ILE A 108 2.65 5.90 -0.06
CA ILE A 108 2.54 4.88 -1.11
C ILE A 108 3.75 3.95 -1.09
N ALA A 109 4.96 4.44 -0.87
CA ALA A 109 6.16 3.61 -0.75
C ALA A 109 6.05 2.64 0.44
N ALA A 110 5.58 3.11 1.59
CA ALA A 110 5.34 2.27 2.76
C ALA A 110 4.24 1.21 2.48
N PHE A 111 3.17 1.61 1.79
CA PHE A 111 2.11 0.70 1.36
C PHE A 111 2.63 -0.38 0.39
N VAL A 112 3.41 0.01 -0.62
CA VAL A 112 4.02 -0.94 -1.58
C VAL A 112 4.91 -1.92 -0.84
N GLU A 113 5.74 -1.45 0.09
CA GLU A 113 6.60 -2.33 0.87
C GLU A 113 5.79 -3.32 1.73
N LYS A 114 4.67 -2.88 2.31
CA LYS A 114 3.74 -3.73 3.07
C LYS A 114 3.10 -4.81 2.21
N PHE A 115 2.67 -4.48 0.99
CA PHE A 115 1.84 -5.36 0.15
C PHE A 115 2.54 -5.96 -1.07
N LYS A 116 3.82 -5.68 -1.34
CA LYS A 116 4.55 -6.31 -2.45
C LYS A 116 4.55 -7.84 -2.32
N GLY A 117 4.24 -8.52 -3.41
CA GLY A 117 4.13 -9.98 -3.46
C GLY A 117 2.78 -10.57 -3.01
N VAL A 118 1.82 -9.75 -2.53
CA VAL A 118 0.45 -10.22 -2.23
C VAL A 118 -0.33 -10.54 -3.52
N GLY A 119 -0.05 -9.77 -4.58
CA GLY A 119 -0.78 -9.84 -5.85
C GLY A 119 -2.25 -9.41 -5.73
N GLY A 120 -2.97 -9.39 -6.85
CA GLY A 120 -4.38 -8.95 -6.90
C GLY A 120 -4.56 -7.57 -7.56
N ARG A 121 -5.83 -7.16 -7.72
CA ARG A 121 -6.21 -5.86 -8.28
C ARG A 121 -6.57 -4.90 -7.16
N VAL A 122 -6.04 -3.68 -7.26
CA VAL A 122 -6.33 -2.50 -6.42
C VAL A 122 -7.27 -1.54 -7.11
#